data_AF-A0A2E8M8Q8-F1
#
_entry.id   AF-A0A2E8M8Q8-F1
#
_cell.length_a   1.000
_cell.length_b   1.000
_cell.length_c   1.000
_cell.angle_alpha   90.00
_cell.angle_beta   90.00
_cell.angle_gamma   90.00
#
_symmetry.space_group_name_H-M   'P 1'
#
loop_
_entity.id
_entity.type
_entity.pdbx_description
1 polymer ?
#
loop_
_entity_poly.entity_id
_entity_poly.type
_entity_poly.pdbx_seq_one_letter_code
_entity_poly.pdbx_strand_id
1 'polypeptide(L)'
;MLKNILKMLFPSFFEDPERARDKKGRLMGDDASTPTFNEAWVGGKAPVQQKAAPKKRGRPVGSKNKAKPAAKKRGRPKKNA
;
A
#
# COMPACT_ATOMS: atom_id res chain seq x y z
N MET A 1 1.72 24.58 5.46
CA MET A 1 0.45 25.30 5.62
C MET A 1 0.01 26.04 4.36
N LEU A 2 0.89 26.78 3.69
CA LEU A 2 0.53 27.55 2.48
C LEU A 2 -0.07 26.71 1.34
N LYS A 3 0.46 25.50 1.10
CA LYS A 3 -0.06 24.58 0.05
C LYS A 3 -1.52 24.17 0.26
N ASN A 4 -1.98 24.07 1.51
CA ASN A 4 -3.36 23.67 1.82
C ASN A 4 -4.32 24.83 1.60
N ILE A 5 -3.92 26.05 1.97
CA ILE A 5 -4.69 27.27 1.71
C ILE A 5 -4.80 27.48 0.20
N LEU A 6 -3.70 27.32 -0.54
CA LEU A 6 -3.71 27.47 -2.00
C LEU A 6 -4.58 26.40 -2.70
N LYS A 7 -4.57 25.15 -2.22
CA LYS A 7 -5.46 24.08 -2.72
C LYS A 7 -6.94 24.36 -2.40
N MET A 8 -7.25 25.07 -1.31
CA MET A 8 -8.62 25.51 -1.01
C MET A 8 -9.09 26.66 -1.91
N LEU A 9 -8.22 27.64 -2.20
CA LEU A 9 -8.60 28.79 -3.05
C LEU A 9 -8.57 28.46 -4.56
N PHE A 10 -7.72 27.53 -5.00
CA PHE A 10 -7.53 27.19 -6.41
C PHE A 10 -7.49 25.67 -6.62
N PRO A 11 -8.63 24.97 -6.45
CA PRO A 11 -8.66 23.51 -6.52
C PRO A 11 -8.27 22.96 -7.91
N SER A 12 -8.57 23.68 -8.99
CA SER A 12 -8.30 23.26 -10.37
C SER A 12 -6.82 23.12 -10.72
N PHE A 13 -5.92 23.81 -10.01
CA PHE A 13 -4.48 23.71 -10.23
C PHE A 13 -3.82 22.54 -9.49
N PHE A 14 -4.54 21.93 -8.54
CA PHE A 14 -4.01 20.87 -7.67
C PHE A 14 -4.89 19.64 -7.71
N GLU A 15 -5.15 19.15 -8.92
CA GLU A 15 -5.76 17.83 -9.12
C GLU A 15 -4.82 16.75 -8.60
N ASP A 16 -5.36 15.85 -7.77
CA ASP A 16 -4.60 14.70 -7.30
C ASP A 16 -4.48 13.69 -8.45
N PRO A 17 -3.30 13.07 -8.65
CA PRO A 17 -3.12 12.15 -9.77
C PRO A 17 -4.03 10.93 -9.61
N GLU A 18 -4.72 10.60 -10.70
CA GLU A 18 -5.64 9.46 -10.74
C GLU A 18 -5.00 8.24 -11.37
N ARG A 19 -5.34 7.04 -10.88
CA ARG A 19 -4.88 5.79 -11.47
C ARG A 19 -5.69 5.44 -12.71
N ALA A 20 -5.01 5.04 -13.78
CA ALA A 20 -5.67 4.63 -15.01
C ALA A 20 -6.43 3.31 -14.83
N ARG A 21 -7.60 3.21 -15.47
CA ARG A 21 -8.46 2.01 -15.47
C ARG A 21 -8.75 1.55 -16.89
N ASP A 22 -8.95 0.24 -17.08
CA ASP A 22 -9.43 -0.30 -18.35
C ASP A 22 -10.94 -0.10 -18.54
N LYS A 23 -11.43 -0.50 -19.72
CA LYS A 23 -12.86 -0.52 -20.07
C LYS A 23 -13.70 -1.39 -19.13
N LYS A 24 -13.08 -2.28 -18.35
CA LYS A 24 -13.73 -3.15 -17.35
C LYS A 24 -13.63 -2.58 -15.93
N GLY A 25 -13.07 -1.38 -15.77
CA GLY A 25 -12.86 -0.70 -14.48
C GLY A 25 -11.69 -1.24 -13.64
N ARG A 26 -10.87 -2.15 -14.17
CA ARG A 26 -9.69 -2.69 -13.48
C ARG A 26 -8.53 -1.73 -13.62
N LEU A 27 -7.65 -1.73 -12.62
CA LEU A 27 -6.47 -0.89 -12.59
C LEU A 27 -5.45 -1.34 -13.63
N MET A 28 -4.91 -0.38 -14.38
CA MET A 28 -3.82 -0.64 -15.32
C MET A 28 -2.48 -0.73 -14.59
N GLY A 29 -1.63 -1.65 -15.07
CA GLY A 29 -0.24 -1.77 -14.69
C GLY A 29 0.63 -0.84 -15.52
N ASP A 30 1.88 -0.71 -15.09
CA ASP A 30 2.91 0.05 -15.79
C ASP A 30 3.56 -0.84 -16.86
N ASP A 31 3.78 -0.33 -18.06
CA ASP A 31 4.55 -1.02 -19.09
C ASP A 31 6.03 -0.60 -19.01
N ALA A 32 6.90 -1.56 -18.67
CA ALA A 32 8.33 -1.27 -18.54
C ALA A 32 9.01 -0.91 -19.87
N SER A 33 8.33 -1.11 -21.01
CA SER A 33 8.87 -0.78 -22.34
C SER A 33 8.77 0.72 -22.68
N THR A 34 7.96 1.50 -21.97
CA THR A 34 7.73 2.94 -22.16
C THR A 34 8.34 3.75 -21.00
N PRO A 35 9.67 3.99 -20.97
CA PRO A 35 10.34 4.60 -19.82
C PRO A 35 9.90 6.05 -19.52
N THR A 36 9.29 6.72 -20.50
CA THR A 36 8.89 8.14 -20.41
C THR A 36 7.43 8.31 -19.97
N PHE A 37 6.57 7.29 -20.14
CA PHE A 37 5.13 7.39 -19.91
C PHE A 37 4.66 6.19 -19.09
N ASN A 38 4.10 6.43 -17.91
CA ASN A 38 3.62 5.38 -17.01
C ASN A 38 2.10 5.19 -17.16
N GLU A 39 1.69 4.11 -17.82
CA GLU A 39 0.28 3.80 -18.11
C GLU A 39 -0.54 3.50 -16.85
N ALA A 40 0.10 3.27 -15.70
CA ALA A 40 -0.63 3.04 -14.45
C ALA A 40 -1.33 4.31 -13.92
N TRP A 41 -1.01 5.49 -14.47
CA TRP A 41 -1.53 6.79 -14.07
C TRP A 41 -2.13 7.57 -15.25
N VAL A 42 -3.24 8.28 -14.98
CA VAL A 42 -3.82 9.22 -15.93
C VAL A 42 -2.83 10.38 -16.12
N GLY A 43 -2.35 10.56 -17.35
CA GLY A 43 -1.33 11.57 -17.68
C GLY A 43 0.13 11.08 -17.61
N GLY A 44 0.38 9.80 -17.35
CA GLY A 44 1.70 9.19 -17.55
C GLY A 44 2.77 9.47 -16.50
N LYS A 45 2.46 10.24 -15.45
CA LYS A 45 3.40 10.54 -14.38
C LYS A 45 2.86 10.07 -13.03
N ALA A 46 3.63 9.21 -12.39
CA ALA A 46 3.35 8.81 -11.02
C ALA A 46 3.49 10.01 -10.07
N PRO A 47 2.65 10.09 -9.01
CA PRO A 47 2.86 11.06 -7.95
C PRO A 47 4.26 10.90 -7.37
N VAL A 48 4.92 12.03 -7.13
CA VAL A 48 6.15 12.05 -6.34
C VAL A 48 5.80 11.57 -4.94
N GLN A 49 6.13 10.31 -4.64
CA GLN A 49 5.94 9.79 -3.30
C GLN A 49 6.83 10.59 -2.35
N GLN A 50 6.20 11.36 -1.47
CA GLN A 50 6.88 11.81 -0.26
C GLN A 50 7.29 10.54 0.47
N LYS A 51 8.60 10.36 0.72
CA LYS A 51 9.13 9.16 1.39
C LYS A 51 8.42 9.00 2.73
N ALA A 52 7.36 8.20 2.77
CA ALA A 52 6.75 7.79 4.00
C ALA A 52 7.80 6.97 4.75
N ALA A 53 8.02 7.30 6.03
CA ALA A 53 8.94 6.55 6.86
C ALA A 53 8.68 5.05 6.67
N PRO A 54 9.73 4.24 6.47
CA PRO A 54 9.56 2.83 6.13
C PRO A 54 8.67 2.17 7.18
N LYS A 55 7.45 1.77 6.77
CA LYS A 55 6.60 0.93 7.61
C LYS A 55 7.43 -0.31 7.88
N LYS A 56 7.89 -0.49 9.12
CA LYS A 56 8.64 -1.68 9.55
C LYS A 56 7.73 -2.91 9.35
N ARG A 57 7.71 -3.46 8.13
CA ARG A 57 7.19 -4.79 7.82
C ARG A 57 8.22 -5.79 8.33
N GLY A 58 8.35 -5.81 9.65
CA GLY A 58 9.25 -6.67 10.37
C GLY A 58 8.50 -7.34 11.49
N ARG A 59 9.09 -8.40 12.02
CA ARG A 59 8.68 -9.00 13.28
C ARG A 59 8.49 -7.91 14.35
N PRO A 60 7.41 -7.93 15.15
CA PRO A 60 7.23 -6.94 16.20
C PRO A 60 8.43 -6.98 17.15
N VAL A 61 8.79 -5.80 17.66
CA VAL A 61 9.91 -5.63 18.59
C VAL A 61 9.71 -6.57 19.78
N GLY A 62 10.72 -7.37 20.12
CA GLY A 62 10.67 -8.36 21.20
C GLY A 62 10.16 -9.77 20.81
N SER A 63 9.70 -9.99 19.56
CA SER A 63 9.21 -11.32 19.15
C SER A 63 10.27 -12.43 19.05
N LYS A 64 11.56 -12.10 19.11
CA LYS A 64 12.64 -13.11 19.15
C LYS A 64 12.79 -13.75 20.54
N ASN A 65 12.48 -13.01 21.61
CA ASN A 65 12.68 -13.46 22.99
C ASN A 65 11.38 -13.86 23.69
N LYS A 66 10.23 -13.80 22.99
CA LYS A 66 8.96 -14.22 23.57
C LYS A 66 9.01 -15.73 23.80
N ALA A 67 8.99 -16.13 25.07
CA ALA A 67 8.87 -17.53 25.45
C ALA A 67 7.68 -18.15 24.68
N LYS A 68 7.91 -19.29 24.03
CA LYS A 68 6.82 -20.05 23.42
C LYS A 68 5.80 -20.34 24.53
N PRO A 69 4.52 -19.94 24.39
CA PRO A 69 3.53 -20.39 25.35
C PRO A 69 3.58 -21.91 25.36
N ALA A 70 3.69 -22.49 26.55
CA ALA A 70 3.67 -23.94 26.72
C ALA A 70 2.52 -24.47 25.86
N ALA A 71 2.82 -25.42 24.97
CA ALA A 71 1.82 -25.98 24.06
C ALA A 71 0.65 -26.44 24.93
N LYS A 72 -0.45 -25.65 24.94
CA LYS A 72 -1.69 -26.08 25.58
C LYS A 72 -2.05 -27.34 24.81
N LYS A 73 -1.81 -28.50 25.41
CA LYS A 73 -2.23 -29.78 24.84
C LYS A 73 -3.72 -29.65 24.67
N ARG A 74 -4.17 -29.26 23.47
CA ARG A 74 -5.55 -29.47 23.05
C ARG A 74 -5.66 -30.99 23.07
N GLY A 75 -6.17 -31.53 24.17
CA GLY A 75 -6.28 -32.96 24.37
C GLY A 75 -6.91 -33.54 23.12
N ARG A 76 -6.19 -34.43 22.42
CA ARG A 76 -6.78 -35.21 21.35
C ARG A 76 -7.86 -36.06 22.04
N PRO A 77 -9.15 -35.88 21.74
CA PRO A 77 -10.16 -36.74 22.34
C PRO A 77 -9.83 -38.18 21.95
N LYS A 78 -9.67 -39.06 22.94
CA LYS A 78 -9.56 -40.49 22.68
C LYS A 78 -10.87 -40.90 22.02
N LYS A 79 -10.81 -41.36 20.77
CA LYS A 79 -11.93 -42.08 20.17
C LYS A 79 -12.02 -43.39 20.92
N ASN A 80 -13.14 -43.63 21.60
CA ASN A 80 -13.44 -44.94 22.17
C ASN A 80 -13.58 -45.92 21.00
N ALA A 81 -12.92 -47.08 21.15
CA ALA A 81 -13.01 -48.21 20.23
C ALA A 81 -14.34 -48.94 20.40
#